data_AF-A0A0J1CL99-F1
#
_entry.id   AF-A0A0J1CL99-F1
#
_cell.length_a   1.000
_cell.length_b   1.000
_cell.length_c   1.000
_cell.angle_alpha   90.00
_cell.angle_beta   90.00
_cell.angle_gamma   90.00
#
_symmetry.space_group_name_H-M   'P 1'
#
loop_
_entity.id
_entity.type
_entity.pdbx_description
1 polymer ?
#
loop_
_entity_poly.entity_id
_entity_poly.type
_entity_poly.pdbx_seq_one_letter_code
_entity_poly.pdbx_strand_id
1 'polypeptide(L)' 'MPHAHSAGLTPPVVVIAPDSFKGSLSAEQVAEAISNGIRRARADAVIRIVPMADGGEGTLDAMLAAGGERRVV' A
#
# COMPACT_ATOMS: atom_id res chain seq x y z
N MET A 1 3.33 -30.73 -24.01
CA MET A 1 4.59 -29.94 -24.01
C MET A 1 4.51 -28.92 -22.88
N PRO A 2 5.07 -29.20 -21.69
CA PRO A 2 5.08 -28.23 -20.60
C PRO A 2 6.11 -27.15 -20.93
N HIS A 3 5.67 -25.89 -20.95
CA HIS A 3 6.53 -24.75 -21.18
C HIS A 3 7.17 -24.40 -19.84
N ALA A 4 8.31 -25.05 -19.57
CA ALA A 4 9.15 -24.73 -18.43
C ALA A 4 9.71 -23.31 -18.60
N HIS A 5 9.10 -22.34 -17.91
CA HIS A 5 9.74 -21.06 -17.62
C HIS A 5 10.12 -21.03 -16.13
N SER A 6 11.12 -21.83 -15.77
CA SER A 6 11.93 -21.59 -14.58
C SER A 6 12.97 -20.50 -14.92
N ALA A 7 12.51 -19.26 -15.11
CA ALA A 7 13.36 -18.11 -14.83
C ALA A 7 13.28 -17.89 -13.32
N GLY A 8 14.40 -17.65 -12.63
CA GLY A 8 14.35 -17.18 -11.25
C GLY A 8 13.65 -15.83 -11.22
N LEU A 9 12.32 -15.81 -11.05
CA LEU A 9 11.57 -14.57 -10.96
C LEU A 9 11.92 -13.93 -9.63
N THR A 10 12.61 -12.79 -9.70
CA THR A 10 12.72 -11.91 -8.54
C THR A 10 11.31 -11.61 -8.04
N PRO A 11 11.07 -11.70 -6.72
CA PRO A 11 9.74 -11.44 -6.21
C PRO A 11 9.27 -10.05 -6.65
N PRO A 12 8.02 -9.91 -7.10
CA PRO A 12 7.52 -8.64 -7.60
C PRO A 12 7.49 -7.61 -6.47
N VAL A 13 7.91 -6.39 -6.76
CA VAL A 13 7.68 -5.26 -5.84
C VAL A 13 6.33 -4.64 -6.17
N VAL A 14 5.44 -4.55 -5.18
CA VAL A 14 4.12 -3.93 -5.33
C VAL A 14 4.05 -2.72 -4.42
N VAL A 15 3.85 -1.54 -5.02
CA VAL A 15 3.56 -0.31 -4.29
C VAL A 15 2.05 -0.17 -4.15
N ILE A 16 1.58 -0.08 -2.91
CA ILE A 16 0.18 0.11 -2.57
C ILE A 16 0.03 1.56 -2.12
N ALA A 17 -0.48 2.40 -3.02
CA ALA A 17 -0.66 3.83 -2.78
C ALA A 17 -2.12 4.30 -2.91
N PRO A 18 -3.03 3.80 -2.07
CA PRO A 18 -4.45 4.12 -2.14
C PRO A 18 -4.77 5.44 -1.42
N ASP A 19 -5.93 5.99 -1.77
CA ASP A 19 -6.63 6.99 -0.97
C ASP A 19 -7.70 6.32 -0.08
N SER A 20 -8.24 7.08 0.86
CA SER A 20 -9.34 6.68 1.73
C SER A 20 -10.63 6.36 0.96
N PHE A 21 -11.44 5.48 1.54
CA PHE A 21 -12.84 5.35 1.15
C PHE A 21 -13.66 6.26 2.05
N LYS A 22 -14.03 7.44 1.53
CA LYS A 22 -14.69 8.50 2.30
C LYS A 22 -15.87 7.98 3.11
N GLY A 23 -15.84 8.21 4.43
CA GLY A 23 -16.86 7.77 5.38
C GLY A 23 -16.85 6.26 5.70
N SER A 24 -15.81 5.53 5.28
CA SER A 24 -15.71 4.08 5.49
C SER A 24 -14.33 3.66 6.01
N LEU A 25 -13.29 3.72 5.17
CA LEU A 25 -11.95 3.23 5.51
C LEU A 25 -10.91 4.33 5.30
N SER A 26 -9.96 4.45 6.22
CA SER A 26 -8.77 5.28 6.01
C SER A 26 -7.89 4.72 4.88
N ALA A 27 -7.04 5.56 4.29
CA ALA A 27 -6.09 5.11 3.26
C ALA A 27 -5.20 3.96 3.76
N GLU A 28 -4.82 3.97 5.03
CA GLU A 28 -4.06 2.90 5.67
C GLU A 28 -4.85 1.58 5.74
N GLN A 29 -6.12 1.63 6.14
CA GLN A 29 -6.98 0.45 6.19
C GLN A 29 -7.22 -0.15 4.79
N VAL A 30 -7.37 0.72 3.78
CA VAL A 30 -7.46 0.28 2.38
C VAL A 30 -6.13 -0.38 1.95
N ALA A 31 -5.00 0.21 2.27
CA ALA A 31 -3.68 -0.34 1.92
C ALA A 31 -3.45 -1.72 2.55
N GLU A 32 -3.85 -1.89 3.81
CA GLU A 32 -3.74 -3.16 4.52
C GLU A 32 -4.66 -4.23 3.93
N ALA A 33 -5.90 -3.86 3.56
CA ALA A 33 -6.82 -4.79 2.89
C ALA A 33 -6.27 -5.28 1.54
N ILE A 34 -5.69 -4.37 0.74
CA ILE A 34 -5.03 -4.70 -0.53
C ILE A 34 -3.80 -5.59 -0.30
N SER A 35 -2.96 -5.24 0.68
CA SER A 35 -1.76 -6.01 1.08
C SER A 35 -2.13 -7.46 1.42
N ASN A 36 -3.17 -7.65 2.23
CA ASN A 36 -3.67 -8.96 2.58
C ASN A 36 -4.19 -9.74 1.36
N GLY A 37 -4.88 -9.08 0.43
CA GLY A 37 -5.29 -9.69 -0.83
C GLY A 37 -4.11 -10.17 -1.68
N ILE A 38 -3.08 -9.32 -1.82
CA ILE A 38 -1.87 -9.65 -2.57
C ILE A 38 -1.14 -10.83 -1.92
N ARG A 39 -0.93 -10.81 -0.60
CA ARG A 39 -0.24 -11.90 0.10
C ARG A 39 -0.95 -13.25 -0.03
N ARG A 40 -2.29 -13.26 -0.11
CA ARG A 40 -3.06 -14.49 -0.38
C ARG A 40 -2.82 -15.03 -1.79
N ALA A 41 -2.63 -14.17 -2.78
CA ALA A 41 -2.46 -14.58 -4.18
C ALA A 41 -0.99 -14.82 -4.57
N ARG A 42 -0.07 -14.03 -4.02
CA ARG A 42 1.36 -13.93 -4.36
C ARG A 42 2.14 -13.67 -3.07
N ALA A 43 2.36 -14.74 -2.30
CA ALA A 43 2.97 -14.66 -0.96
C ALA A 43 4.43 -14.13 -0.96
N ASP A 44 5.12 -14.26 -2.08
CA ASP A 44 6.50 -13.79 -2.27
C ASP A 44 6.59 -12.28 -2.57
N ALA A 45 5.49 -11.61 -2.89
CA ALA A 45 5.51 -10.20 -3.26
C ALA A 45 6.12 -9.31 -2.16
N VAL A 46 7.03 -8.42 -2.56
CA VAL A 46 7.58 -7.37 -1.69
C VAL A 46 6.63 -6.19 -1.72
N ILE A 47 5.89 -5.98 -0.63
CA ILE A 47 4.87 -4.95 -0.53
C ILE A 47 5.45 -3.68 0.11
N ARG A 48 5.18 -2.53 -0.50
CA ARG A 48 5.48 -1.19 0.03
C ARG A 48 4.17 -0.42 0.17
N ILE A 49 3.77 -0.11 1.40
CA ILE A 49 2.55 0.63 1.70
C ILE A 49 2.88 2.13 1.75
N VAL A 50 2.12 2.93 0.99
CA VAL A 50 2.29 4.37 0.86
C VAL A 50 0.90 5.04 0.86
N PRO A 51 0.19 5.14 1.99
CA PRO A 51 -1.14 5.71 2.04
C PRO A 51 -1.11 7.17 1.57
N MET A 52 -2.08 7.54 0.73
CA MET A 52 -2.15 8.85 0.07
C MET A 52 -3.35 9.65 0.56
N ALA A 53 -3.31 10.96 0.32
CA ALA A 53 -4.41 11.89 0.50
C ALA A 53 -4.24 13.09 -0.44
N ASP A 54 -5.34 13.79 -0.75
CA ASP A 54 -5.39 14.85 -1.78
C ASP A 54 -5.43 16.29 -1.22
N GLY A 55 -5.34 16.46 0.10
CA GLY A 55 -5.53 17.73 0.80
C GLY A 55 -6.80 17.77 1.65
N GLY A 56 -7.68 16.78 1.52
CA GLY A 56 -8.85 16.60 2.37
C GLY A 56 -8.58 15.94 3.72
N GLU A 57 -9.62 15.31 4.27
CA GLU A 57 -9.55 14.50 5.49
C GLU A 57 -8.52 13.37 5.33
N GLY A 58 -7.74 13.09 6.38
CA GLY A 58 -6.66 12.08 6.34
C GLY A 58 -5.33 12.57 5.75
N THR A 59 -5.25 13.82 5.25
CA THR A 59 -3.98 14.37 4.74
C THR A 59 -2.90 14.47 5.81
N LEU A 60 -3.27 14.85 7.04
CA LEU A 60 -2.30 14.85 8.14
C LEU A 60 -1.79 13.43 8.41
N ASP A 61 -2.68 12.44 8.45
CA ASP A 61 -2.31 11.05 8.71
C ASP A 61 -1.39 10.50 7.61
N ALA A 62 -1.67 10.79 6.34
CA ALA A 62 -0.82 10.42 5.21
C ALA A 62 0.57 11.08 5.30
N MET A 63 0.65 12.35 5.70
CA MET A 63 1.93 13.04 5.91
C MET A 63 2.71 12.46 7.08
N LEU A 64 2.06 12.16 8.20
CA LEU A 64 2.69 11.53 9.37
C LEU A 64 3.20 10.13 9.03
N ALA A 65 2.43 9.33 8.29
CA ALA A 65 2.84 8.01 7.82
C ALA A 65 4.05 8.07 6.87
N ALA A 66 4.23 9.17 6.13
CA ALA A 66 5.38 9.42 5.28
C ALA A 66 6.61 9.98 6.03
N GLY A 67 6.54 10.13 7.37
CA GLY A 67 7.62 10.69 8.18
C GLY A 67 7.59 12.21 8.34
N GLY A 68 6.47 12.86 7.98
CA GLY A 68 6.22 14.26 8.29
C GLY A 68 6.02 14.47 9.79
N GLU A 69 6.26 15.71 10.24
CA GLU A 69 6.11 16.08 11.64
C GLU A 69 5.05 17.17 11.81
N ARG A 70 4.23 17.05 12.86
CA ARG A 70 3.28 18.10 13.23
C ARG A 70 3.98 19.13 14.10
N ARG A 71 4.10 20.35 13.59
CA ARG A 71 4.55 21.50 14.38
C ARG A 71 3.35 22.31 14.89
N VAL A 72 3.31 22.55 16.20
CA VAL A 72 2.38 23.49 16.82
C VAL A 72 3.17 24.75 17.17
N VAL A 73 2.69 25.90 16.70
CA VAL A 73 3.28 27.23 16.96
C VAL A 73 2.37 28.04 17.86
#